data_AF-A0A948AI35-F1
#
_entry.id   AF-A0A948AI35-F1
#
_cell.length_a   1.000
_cell.length_b   1.000
_cell.length_c   1.000
_cell.angle_alpha   90.00
_cell.angle_beta   90.00
_cell.angle_gamma   90.00
#
_symmetry.space_group_name_H-M   'P 1'
#
loop_
_entity.id
_entity.type
_entity.pdbx_description
1 polymer ?
#
loop_
_entity_poly.entity_id
_entity_poly.type
_entity_poly.pdbx_seq_one_letter_code
_entity_poly.pdbx_strand_id
1 'polypeptide(L)'
;ETGINLFANTLSFMRVAAFSLNHVALALAVFTIANGLGTTGHWLTLFLGNVVIIVLEGGIVAIQALRLMYYEGFSRFFSGDGTEFVPLKLVGVK
;
A
#
# COMPACT_ATOMS: atom_id res chain seq x y z
N GLU A 1 22.92 -19.83 1.72
CA GLU A 1 22.08 -18.98 0.83
C GLU A 1 20.57 -19.13 1.02
N THR A 2 20.04 -20.32 1.33
CA THR A 2 18.59 -20.55 1.48
C THR A 2 17.96 -19.89 2.72
N GLY A 3 18.63 -19.93 3.88
CA GLY A 3 18.13 -19.33 5.13
C GLY A 3 18.03 -17.79 5.08
N ILE A 4 19.02 -17.13 4.49
CA ILE A 4 19.09 -15.66 4.42
C ILE A 4 17.98 -15.12 3.50
N ASN A 5 17.71 -15.81 2.38
CA ASN A 5 16.62 -15.44 1.46
C ASN A 5 15.22 -15.65 2.06
N LEU A 6 15.05 -16.65 2.92
CA LEU A 6 13.79 -16.87 3.63
C LEU A 6 13.56 -15.76 4.68
N PHE A 7 14.57 -15.46 5.48
CA PHE A 7 14.51 -14.37 6.46
C PHE A 7 14.31 -13.00 5.80
N ALA A 8 14.97 -12.74 4.67
CA ALA A 8 14.79 -11.51 3.90
C ALA A 8 13.35 -11.37 3.36
N ASN A 9 12.75 -12.45 2.85
CA ASN A 9 11.35 -12.45 2.39
C ASN A 9 10.37 -12.15 3.54
N THR A 10 10.55 -12.80 4.70
CA THR A 10 9.69 -12.57 5.88
C THR A 10 9.85 -11.14 6.42
N LEU A 11 11.06 -10.61 6.44
CA LEU A 11 11.32 -9.22 6.83
C LEU A 11 10.71 -8.21 5.85
N SER A 12 10.56 -8.55 4.57
CA SER A 12 9.88 -7.70 3.61
C SER A 12 8.39 -7.51 3.98
N PHE A 13 7.71 -8.57 4.42
CA PHE A 13 6.32 -8.49 4.88
C PHE A 13 6.14 -7.69 6.19
N MET A 14 7.18 -7.61 7.04
CA MET A 14 7.16 -6.79 8.26
C MET A 14 6.85 -5.32 7.97
N ARG A 15 7.14 -4.85 6.75
CA ARG A 15 6.84 -3.49 6.31
C ARG A 15 5.34 -3.18 6.28
N VAL A 16 4.50 -4.16 5.90
CA VAL A 16 3.03 -4.00 5.95
C VAL A 16 2.56 -3.86 7.40
N ALA A 17 3.14 -4.62 8.32
CA ALA A 17 2.86 -4.50 9.75
C ALA A 17 3.29 -3.14 10.32
N ALA A 18 4.46 -2.64 9.90
CA ALA A 18 4.95 -1.32 10.31
C ALA A 18 4.02 -0.17 9.84
N PHE A 19 3.44 -0.27 8.64
CA PHE A 19 2.44 0.71 8.18
C PHE A 19 1.14 0.66 8.98
N SER A 20 0.66 -0.52 9.35
CA SER A 20 -0.52 -0.63 10.21
C SER A 20 -0.29 0.00 11.60
N LEU A 21 0.91 -0.12 12.16
CA LEU A 21 1.28 0.52 13.43
C LEU A 21 1.34 2.05 13.29
N ASN A 22 1.91 2.55 12.19
CA ASN A 22 1.97 3.98 11.92
C ASN A 22 0.57 4.60 11.79
N HIS A 23 -0.37 3.87 11.17
CA HIS A 23 -1.76 4.32 11.02
C HIS A 23 -2.43 4.55 12.37
N VAL A 24 -2.30 3.57 13.27
CA VAL A 24 -2.86 3.65 14.63
C VAL A 24 -2.19 4.78 15.43
N ALA A 25 -0.87 4.95 15.30
CA ALA A 25 -0.13 6.00 15.98
C ALA A 25 -0.55 7.42 15.52
N LEU A 26 -0.72 7.62 14.21
CA LEU A 26 -1.21 8.87 13.64
C LEU A 26 -2.65 9.16 14.04
N ALA A 27 -3.52 8.15 14.01
CA ALA A 27 -4.90 8.28 14.46
C ALA A 27 -4.94 8.70 15.94
N LEU A 28 -4.15 8.04 16.80
CA LEU A 28 -4.03 8.39 18.21
C LEU A 28 -3.58 9.85 18.40
N ALA A 29 -2.58 10.30 17.65
CA ALA A 29 -2.10 11.69 17.70
C ALA A 29 -3.18 12.71 17.27
N VAL A 30 -3.98 12.40 16.24
CA VAL A 30 -5.11 13.24 15.84
C VAL A 30 -6.17 13.29 16.94
N PHE A 31 -6.48 12.15 17.57
CA PHE A 31 -7.43 12.10 18.68
C PHE A 31 -6.95 12.87 19.91
N THR A 32 -5.66 12.79 20.28
CA THR A 32 -5.14 13.54 21.44
C THR A 32 -5.20 15.05 21.21
N ILE A 33 -4.87 15.52 20.01
CA ILE A 33 -5.01 16.93 19.64
C ILE A 33 -6.48 17.33 19.67
N ALA A 34 -7.37 16.56 19.05
CA ALA A 34 -8.80 16.87 19.00
C ALA A 34 -9.45 16.94 20.40
N ASN A 35 -9.00 16.13 21.37
CA ASN A 35 -9.48 16.18 22.76
C ASN A 35 -9.01 17.44 23.52
N GLY A 36 -7.92 18.08 23.09
CA GLY A 36 -7.46 19.35 23.65
C GLY A 36 -8.19 20.58 23.12
N LEU A 37 -9.04 20.43 22.10
CA LEU A 37 -9.84 21.51 21.52
C LEU A 37 -11.31 21.45 21.99
N GLY A 38 -11.99 22.60 21.96
CA GLY A 38 -13.44 22.68 22.22
C GLY A 38 -14.28 21.89 21.20
N THR A 39 -15.58 21.76 21.47
CA THR A 39 -16.52 20.90 20.71
C THR A 39 -16.51 21.11 19.18
N THR A 40 -16.44 22.36 18.71
CA THR A 40 -16.38 22.66 17.28
C THR A 40 -15.01 22.34 16.67
N GLY A 41 -13.93 22.60 17.41
CA GLY A 41 -12.56 22.28 17.00
C GLY A 41 -12.28 20.78 16.97
N HIS A 42 -12.93 20.01 17.84
CA HIS A 42 -12.82 18.55 17.90
C HIS A 42 -13.27 17.88 16.59
N TRP A 43 -14.50 18.16 16.17
CA TRP A 43 -15.07 17.59 14.94
C TRP A 43 -14.30 18.01 13.69
N LEU A 44 -13.89 19.29 13.63
CA LEU A 44 -13.08 19.80 12.52
C LEU A 44 -11.73 19.08 12.44
N THR A 45 -11.06 18.92 13.58
CA THR A 45 -9.74 18.26 13.66
C THR A 45 -9.83 16.78 13.30
N LEU A 46 -10.87 16.07 13.73
CA LEU A 46 -11.08 14.68 13.33
C LEU A 46 -11.27 14.53 11.83
N PHE A 47 -12.11 15.38 11.22
CA PHE A 47 -12.36 15.31 9.79
C PHE A 47 -11.10 15.60 8.98
N LEU A 48 -10.42 16.73 9.26
CA LEU A 48 -9.18 17.12 8.59
C LEU A 48 -8.06 16.10 8.83
N GLY A 49 -7.91 15.62 10.07
CA GLY A 49 -6.89 14.65 10.45
C GLY A 49 -7.06 13.32 9.70
N ASN A 50 -8.29 12.80 9.60
CA ASN A 50 -8.54 11.57 8.85
C ASN A 50 -8.26 11.74 7.35
N VAL A 51 -8.66 12.86 6.74
CA VAL A 51 -8.36 13.14 5.31
C VAL A 51 -6.85 13.18 5.08
N VAL A 52 -6.10 13.86 5.95
CA VAL A 52 -4.64 13.94 5.86
C VAL A 52 -4.00 12.56 6.01
N ILE A 53 -4.43 11.76 7.00
CA ILE A 53 -3.94 10.39 7.20
C ILE A 53 -4.18 9.55 5.93
N ILE A 54 -5.40 9.54 5.39
CA ILE A 54 -5.74 8.74 4.21
C ILE A 54 -4.87 9.12 3.00
N VAL A 55 -4.71 10.40 2.72
CA VAL A 55 -3.95 10.86 1.55
C VAL A 55 -2.46 10.55 1.71
N LEU A 56 -1.89 10.89 2.86
CA LEU A 56 -0.46 10.83 3.08
C LEU A 56 0.00 9.39 3.31
N GLU A 57 -0.71 8.65 4.14
CA GLU A 57 -0.40 7.25 4.43
C GLU A 57 -0.80 6.34 3.27
N GLY A 58 -1.97 6.56 2.66
CA GLY A 58 -2.40 5.80 1.49
C GLY A 58 -1.40 5.89 0.32
N GLY A 59 -0.87 7.09 0.06
CA GLY A 59 0.16 7.29 -0.96
C GLY A 59 1.46 6.55 -0.66
N ILE A 60 1.99 6.67 0.57
CA ILE A 60 3.24 6.02 0.97
C ILE A 60 3.10 4.49 0.97
N VAL A 61 2.00 3.97 1.52
CA VAL A 61 1.71 2.53 1.59
C VAL A 61 1.54 1.96 0.19
N ALA A 62 0.85 2.65 -0.72
CA ALA A 62 0.69 2.20 -2.10
C ALA A 62 2.04 2.03 -2.82
N ILE A 63 2.94 3.01 -2.72
CA ILE A 63 4.28 2.94 -3.32
C ILE A 63 5.08 1.76 -2.73
N GLN A 64 5.00 1.56 -1.42
CA GLN A 64 5.76 0.52 -0.73
C GLN A 64 5.21 -0.89 -0.98
N ALA A 65 3.88 -1.03 -1.08
CA ALA A 65 3.21 -2.26 -1.45
C ALA A 65 3.51 -2.63 -2.91
N LEU A 66 3.49 -1.66 -3.82
CA LEU A 66 3.87 -1.86 -5.22
C LEU A 66 5.31 -2.37 -5.33
N ARG A 67 6.23 -1.82 -4.52
CA ARG A 67 7.61 -2.29 -4.46
C ARG A 67 7.68 -3.77 -4.07
N LEU A 68 7.04 -4.16 -2.96
CA LEU A 68 7.01 -5.56 -2.52
C LEU A 68 6.41 -6.47 -3.60
N MET A 69 5.29 -6.08 -4.19
CA MET A 69 4.59 -6.86 -5.20
C MET A 69 5.45 -7.04 -6.47
N TYR A 70 6.17 -6.01 -6.90
CA TYR A 70 7.00 -6.06 -8.10
C TYR A 70 8.25 -6.94 -7.90
N TYR A 71 8.94 -6.79 -6.77
CA TYR A 71 10.20 -7.49 -6.52
C TYR A 71 10.03 -8.90 -5.97
N GLU A 72 9.13 -9.12 -5.00
CA GLU A 72 8.91 -10.44 -4.41
C GLU A 72 7.83 -11.24 -5.15
N GLY A 73 6.76 -10.57 -5.59
CA GLY A 73 5.61 -11.21 -6.23
C GLY A 73 5.84 -11.49 -7.72
N PHE A 74 6.01 -10.44 -8.52
CA PHE A 74 6.13 -10.59 -9.98
C PHE A 74 7.47 -11.21 -10.39
N SER A 75 8.61 -10.87 -9.77
CA SER A 75 9.90 -11.46 -10.21
C SER A 75 10.02 -12.97 -9.95
N ARG A 76 9.28 -13.53 -8.99
CA ARG A 76 9.27 -14.98 -8.71
C ARG A 76 8.30 -15.77 -9.58
N PHE A 77 7.19 -15.17 -10.00
CA PHE A 77 6.09 -15.89 -10.66
C PHE A 77 5.85 -15.46 -12.11
N PHE A 78 6.51 -14.40 -12.58
CA PHE A 78 6.30 -13.83 -13.91
C PHE A 78 7.61 -13.84 -14.71
N SER A 79 7.82 -14.87 -15.53
CA SER A 79 9.02 -15.00 -16.36
C SER A 79 9.04 -14.11 -17.62
N GLY A 80 7.99 -13.34 -17.89
CA GLY A 80 7.92 -12.44 -19.05
C GLY A 80 7.80 -13.13 -20.43
N ASP A 81 7.89 -14.47 -20.49
CA ASP A 81 7.78 -15.29 -21.72
C ASP A 81 6.33 -15.48 -22.22
N GLY A 82 5.46 -14.48 -22.01
CA GLY A 82 4.08 -14.52 -22.52
C GLY A 82 4.02 -14.02 -23.96
N THR A 83 3.51 -14.84 -24.89
CA THR A 83 3.17 -14.36 -26.23
C THR A 83 1.89 -13.53 -26.19
N GLU A 84 1.92 -12.33 -26.77
CA GLU A 84 0.74 -11.49 -26.87
C GLU A 84 -0.31 -12.18 -27.76
N PHE A 85 -1.54 -12.31 -27.24
CA PHE A 85 -2.63 -12.90 -28.00
C PHE A 85 -3.08 -11.92 -29.09
N VAL A 86 -2.73 -12.21 -30.34
CA VAL A 86 -3.25 -11.50 -31.51
C VAL A 86 -4.46 -12.27 -32.05
N PRO A 87 -5.70 -11.82 -31.80
CA PRO A 87 -6.88 -12.50 -32.32
C PRO A 87 -6.89 -12.43 -33.85
N LEU A 88 -7.27 -13.54 -34.48
CA LEU A 88 -7.41 -13.62 -35.93
C LEU A 88 -8.56 -12.68 -36.36
N LYS A 89 -8.22 -11.50 -36.87
CA LYS A 89 -9.18 -10.63 -37.53
C LYS A 89 -9.52 -11.26 -38.88
N LEU A 90 -10.67 -11.92 -38.96
CA LEU A 90 -11.29 -12.28 -40.23
C LEU A 90 -11.70 -10.97 -40.92
N VAL A 91 -10.76 -10.37 -41.66
CA VAL A 91 -11.09 -9.36 -42.66
C VAL A 91 -12.03 -10.05 -43.64
N GLY A 92 -13.24 -9.50 -43.73
CA GLY A 92 -14.39 -10.11 -44.38
C GLY A 92 -14.05 -10.83 -45.68
N VAL A 93 -14.33 -12.13 -45.69
CA VAL A 93 -14.51 -12.85 -46.94
C VAL A 93 -15.90 -12.47 -47.45
N LYS A 94 -15.87 -11.64 -48.50
CA LYS A 94 -16.96 -11.12 -49.35
C LYS A 94 -17.88 -10.05 -48.75
#